data_AF-X1TYI8-F1
#
_entry.id   AF-X1TYI8-F1
#
_cell.length_a   1.000
_cell.length_b   1.000
_cell.length_c   1.000
_cell.angle_alpha   90.00
_cell.angle_beta   90.00
_cell.angle_gamma   90.00
#
_symmetry.space_group_name_H-M   'P 1'
#
loop_
_entity.id
_entity.type
_entity.pdbx_description
1 polymer ?
#
loop_
_entity_poly.entity_id
_entity_poly.type
_entity_poly.pdbx_seq_one_letter_code
_entity_poly.pdbx_strand_id
1 'polypeptide(L)' 'MGNGGLVVTVPRIWARFHQLEVGDMVELEMDSDGELRIRPKELPTPQEDEE' A
#
# COMPACT_ATOMS: atom_id res chain seq x y z
N MET A 1 -20.32 15.15 -13.62
CA MET A 1 -19.95 14.58 -12.31
C MET A 1 -18.45 14.38 -12.34
N GLY A 2 -17.69 15.10 -11.51
CA GLY A 2 -16.23 14.97 -11.47
C GLY A 2 -15.84 13.78 -10.61
N ASN A 3 -15.02 12.88 -11.13
CA ASN A 3 -14.35 11.85 -10.32
C ASN A 3 -13.27 12.53 -9.49
N GLY A 4 -13.61 12.94 -8.26
CA GLY A 4 -12.62 13.40 -7.29
C GLY A 4 -11.81 12.20 -6.78
N GLY A 5 -10.48 12.29 -6.86
CA GLY A 5 -9.58 11.33 -6.22
C GLY A 5 -9.03 11.91 -4.91
N LEU A 6 -8.88 11.07 -3.88
CA LEU A 6 -8.14 11.40 -2.67
C LEU A 6 -6.66 11.08 -2.90
N VAL A 7 -5.79 12.08 -2.74
CA VAL A 7 -4.34 11.92 -2.80
C VAL A 7 -3.76 12.21 -1.42
N VAL A 8 -2.96 11.28 -0.92
CA VAL A 8 -2.26 11.39 0.38
C VAL A 8 -0.76 11.23 0.17
N THR A 9 0.03 11.90 1.01
CA THR A 9 1.49 11.84 0.97
C THR A 9 1.99 10.99 2.14
N VAL A 10 2.85 10.01 1.86
CA VAL A 10 3.52 9.22 2.89
C VAL A 10 4.93 9.75 3.15
N PRO A 11 5.46 9.66 4.38
CA PRO A 11 6.85 10.00 4.66
C PRO A 11 7.83 9.15 3.83
N ARG A 12 8.86 9.79 3.26
CA ARG A 12 9.87 9.11 2.44
C ARG A 12 10.55 7.95 3.17
N ILE A 13 10.76 8.07 4.48
CA ILE A 13 11.40 7.03 5.28
C ILE A 13 10.51 5.79 5.42
N TRP A 14 9.19 5.98 5.51
CA TRP A 14 8.21 4.90 5.59
C TRP A 14 8.14 4.13 4.26
N ALA A 15 8.07 4.86 3.14
CA ALA A 15 8.10 4.24 1.81
C ALA A 15 9.38 3.41 1.58
N ARG A 16 10.54 3.91 2.03
CA ARG A 16 11.81 3.17 1.96
C ARG A 16 11.84 1.94 2.86
N PHE A 17 11.32 2.06 4.08
CA PHE A 17 11.27 0.95 5.03
C PHE A 17 10.45 -0.23 4.46
N HIS A 18 9.34 0.09 3.78
CA HIS A 18 8.49 -0.90 3.11
C HIS A 18 8.89 -1.19 1.66
N GLN A 19 10.04 -0.68 1.20
CA GLN A 19 10.56 -0.89 -0.16
C GLN A 19 9.54 -0.57 -1.28
N LEU A 20 8.68 0.43 -1.07
CA LEU A 20 7.66 0.82 -2.04
C LEU A 20 8.26 1.56 -3.23
N GLU A 21 7.86 1.15 -4.43
CA GLU A 21 8.18 1.76 -5.71
C GLU A 21 6.95 2.41 -6.35
N VAL A 22 7.18 3.26 -7.35
CA VAL A 22 6.09 3.90 -8.10
C VAL A 22 5.35 2.84 -8.90
N GLY A 23 4.07 2.67 -8.60
CA GLY A 23 3.22 1.65 -9.23
C GLY A 23 2.87 0.49 -8.30
N ASP A 24 3.50 0.41 -7.13
CA ASP A 24 3.16 -0.60 -6.13
C ASP A 24 1.74 -0.41 -5.60
N MET A 25 1.08 -1.53 -5.35
CA MET A 25 -0.25 -1.57 -4.79
C MET A 25 -0.16 -1.57 -3.25
N VAL A 26 -1.06 -0.81 -2.63
CA VAL A 26 -1.23 -0.78 -1.18
C VAL A 26 -2.64 -1.19 -0.83
N GLU A 27 -2.79 -1.79 0.35
CA GLU A 27 -4.08 -2.07 0.96
C GLU A 27 -4.52 -0.88 1.81
N LEU A 28 -5.82 -0.59 1.74
CA LEU A 28 -6.46 0.50 2.46
C LEU A 28 -7.60 -0.08 3.30
N GLU A 29 -7.53 0.14 4.60
CA GLU A 29 -8.58 -0.22 5.55
C GLU A 29 -9.01 1.03 6.31
N MET A 30 -10.33 1.24 6.43
CA MET A 30 -10.88 2.26 7.32
C MET A 30 -11.43 1.55 8.54
N ASP A 31 -10.98 1.93 9.73
CA ASP A 31 -11.51 1.37 10.97
C ASP A 31 -12.82 2.05 11.41
N SER A 32 -13.44 1.51 12.48
CA SER A 32 -14.71 2.01 13.03
C SER A 32 -14.62 3.42 13.59
N ASP A 33 -13.41 3.88 13.91
CA ASP A 33 -13.13 5.22 14.44
C ASP A 33 -12.84 6.23 13.32
N GLY A 34 -12.79 5.75 12.07
CA GLY A 34 -12.58 6.56 10.88
C GLY A 34 -11.12 6.80 10.53
N GLU A 35 -10.19 6.04 11.12
CA GLU A 35 -8.79 6.10 10.74
C GLU A 35 -8.52 5.27 9.48
N LEU A 36 -7.80 5.86 8.53
CA LEU A 36 -7.35 5.17 7.32
C LEU A 36 -5.98 4.53 7.56
N ARG A 37 -5.93 3.20 7.52
CA ARG A 37 -4.71 2.40 7.62
C ARG A 37 -4.26 1.99 6.24
N ILE A 38 -2.98 2.28 5.94
CA ILE A 38 -2.33 1.94 4.67
C ILE A 38 -1.29 0.86 4.95
N ARG A 39 -1.37 -0.27 4.24
CA ARG A 39 -0.38 -1.35 4.32
C ARG A 39 0.19 -1.65 2.93
N PRO A 40 1.49 -1.94 2.80
CA PRO A 40 2.00 -2.53 1.57
C PRO A 40 1.27 -3.84 1.29
N LYS A 41 0.87 -4.07 0.04
CA LYS A 41 0.33 -5.36 -0.34
C LYS A 41 1.49 -6.36 -0.38
N GLU A 42 1.43 -7.42 0.43
CA GLU A 42 2.41 -8.50 0.33
C GLU A 42 2.33 -9.07 -1.10
N LEU A 43 3.42 -8.94 -1.85
CA LEU A 43 3.56 -9.67 -3.09
C LEU A 43 3.53 -11.16 -2.72
N PRO A 44 2.80 -12.01 -3.46
CA PRO A 44 2.91 -13.44 -3.25
C PRO A 44 4.39 -13.79 -3.38
N THR A 45 5.00 -14.27 -2.30
CA THR A 45 6.32 -14.90 -2.37
C THR A 45 6.24 -15.90 -3.51
N PRO A 46 7.13 -15.83 -4.51
CA PRO A 46 7.21 -16.91 -5.49
C PRO A 46 7.32 -18.19 -4.68
N GLN A 47 6.36 -19.09 -4.83
CA GLN A 47 6.58 -20.47 -4.41
C GLN A 47 7.86 -20.86 -5.14
N GLU A 48 8.91 -21.15 -4.36
CA GLU A 48 10.04 -21.89 -4.87
C GLU A 48 9.44 -23.22 -5.35
N ASP A 49 9.12 -23.29 -6.65
CA ASP A 49 8.87 -24.56 -7.32
C ASP A 49 10.18 -25.35 -7.16
N GLU A 50 10.20 -26.24 -6.16
CA GLU A 50 11.24 -27.25 -5.95
C GLU A 50 11.32 -28.15 -7.21
N GLU A 51 12.51 -28.14 -7.82
CA GLU A 51 13.12 -29.08 -8.80
C GLU A 51 12.32 -29.59 -10.02
#